data_AF-R7U1C4-F1
#
_entry.id   AF-R7U1C4-F1
#
_cell.length_a   1.000
_cell.length_b   1.000
_cell.length_c   1.000
_cell.angle_alpha   90.00
_cell.angle_beta   90.00
_cell.angle_gamma   90.00
#
_symmetry.space_group_name_H-M   'P 1'
#
loop_
_entity.id
_entity.type
_entity.pdbx_description
1 polymer ?
#
loop_
_entity_poly.entity_id
_entity_poly.type
_entity_poly.pdbx_seq_one_letter_code
_entity_poly.pdbx_strand_id
1 'polypeptide(L)'
;MAVELAKVALWLHTFTVGAPLSFLDHHLRCGDSLFGSWVRKGIDKAEKYGTPLLLYKSMEKALSAASKMQLIEGLTDAEIAEAKLSKDTFTDVEERTAPLDALLKLIHAFEWLGIKDKAEKIALESFFGGQFGDPISIAMGKKEPKVKREEGQLFAEILDEARQLIAEENFLNWQVTFPGVWRDWEAEALVGGFDAVIGNPPWDRMKLQQVEWFAERRPEIAKAPRAADRKKMIKALEAAGDPLALDYAKASTRAETGTRMARKSGDYPLLSGGDVNLYSLFVERAMTMVKRKGLVGLLVPSGIASDKTAAKFFKGVSTEGRLKAIYDFENKKVFFPDVDS
;
A
#
# COMPACT_ATOMS: atom_id res chain seq x y z
N MET A 1 -4.26 13.50 4.87
CA MET A 1 -4.39 14.39 6.06
C MET A 1 -3.83 13.80 7.35
N ALA A 2 -4.01 12.52 7.67
CA ALA A 2 -3.55 11.95 8.94
C ALA A 2 -2.05 12.18 9.23
N VAL A 3 -1.18 12.00 8.23
CA VAL A 3 0.27 12.25 8.35
C VAL A 3 0.58 13.70 8.69
N GLU A 4 -0.05 14.66 8.02
CA GLU A 4 0.15 16.09 8.27
C GLU A 4 -0.37 16.50 9.66
N LEU A 5 -1.52 15.95 10.08
CA LEU A 5 -2.02 16.15 11.44
C LEU A 5 -1.07 15.56 12.49
N ALA A 6 -0.47 14.40 12.23
CA ALA A 6 0.53 13.80 13.11
C ALA A 6 1.80 14.66 13.21
N LYS A 7 2.30 15.18 12.09
CA LYS A 7 3.45 16.12 12.07
C LYS A 7 3.16 17.36 12.91
N VAL A 8 2.02 18.00 12.69
CA VAL A 8 1.60 19.18 13.45
C VAL A 8 1.45 18.87 14.93
N ALA A 9 0.83 17.75 15.29
CA ALA A 9 0.68 17.34 16.69
C ALA A 9 2.04 17.11 17.37
N LEU A 10 2.97 16.43 16.69
CA LEU A 10 4.33 16.21 17.20
C LEU A 10 5.05 17.53 17.43
N TRP A 11 5.04 18.43 16.44
CA TRP A 11 5.65 19.75 16.58
C TRP A 11 5.03 20.55 17.73
N LEU A 12 3.70 20.53 17.90
CA LEU A 12 3.06 21.22 19.03
C LEU A 12 3.49 20.67 20.40
N HIS A 13 3.75 19.36 20.49
CA HIS A 13 4.18 18.71 21.73
C HIS A 13 5.68 18.84 22.00
N THR A 14 6.51 18.94 20.97
CA THR A 14 7.98 19.00 21.09
C THR A 14 8.57 20.39 20.89
N PHE A 15 7.74 21.40 20.58
CA PHE A 15 8.19 22.76 20.33
C PHE A 15 8.96 23.35 21.51
N THR A 16 10.18 23.80 21.23
CA THR A 16 11.02 24.56 22.14
C THR A 16 11.35 25.93 21.55
N VAL A 17 11.10 27.00 22.31
CA VAL A 17 11.37 28.37 21.88
C VAL A 17 12.84 28.53 21.49
N GLY A 18 13.10 28.98 20.27
CA GLY A 18 14.46 29.23 19.75
C GLY A 18 15.08 28.04 18.99
N ALA A 19 14.48 26.86 19.02
CA ALA A 19 14.90 25.72 18.20
C ALA A 19 14.09 25.62 16.89
N PRO A 20 14.66 25.09 15.80
CA PRO A 20 13.89 24.79 14.59
C PRO A 20 12.86 23.67 14.82
N LEU A 21 11.88 23.58 13.93
CA LEU A 21 11.05 22.39 13.82
C LEU A 21 11.86 21.27 13.14
N SER A 22 11.87 20.09 13.76
CA SER A 22 12.53 18.90 13.22
C SER A 22 11.93 18.48 11.89
N PHE A 23 12.75 17.93 10.99
CA PHE A 23 12.29 17.46 9.68
C PHE A 23 11.74 16.03 9.80
N LEU A 24 10.43 15.85 9.61
CA LEU A 24 9.74 14.59 9.89
C LEU A 24 9.37 13.76 8.65
N ASP A 25 9.57 14.27 7.44
CA ASP A 25 9.05 13.63 6.22
C ASP A 25 9.72 12.29 5.88
N HIS A 26 10.93 12.08 6.40
CA HIS A 26 11.64 10.80 6.28
C HIS A 26 11.15 9.75 7.29
N HIS A 27 10.44 10.17 8.34
CA HIS A 27 9.85 9.30 9.36
C HIS A 27 8.35 9.05 9.12
N LEU A 28 7.64 10.04 8.58
CA LEU A 28 6.19 9.99 8.39
C LEU A 28 5.82 10.00 6.91
N ARG A 29 5.30 8.86 6.43
CA ARG A 29 4.99 8.62 5.02
C ARG A 29 3.51 8.33 4.83
N CYS A 30 2.95 8.84 3.73
CA CYS A 30 1.55 8.64 3.37
C CYS A 30 1.45 7.68 2.18
N GLY A 31 0.65 6.62 2.29
CA GLY A 31 0.40 5.66 1.22
C GLY A 31 -0.39 4.46 1.71
N ASP A 32 -0.83 3.64 0.76
CA ASP A 32 -1.41 2.34 1.04
C ASP A 32 -0.32 1.37 1.48
N SER A 33 -0.27 1.15 2.79
CA SER A 33 0.69 0.30 3.47
C SER A 33 0.46 -1.21 3.25
N LEU A 34 -0.70 -1.60 2.70
CA LEU A 34 -0.99 -2.98 2.35
C LEU A 34 -0.54 -3.29 0.92
N PHE A 35 -0.79 -2.40 -0.04
CA PHE A 35 -0.55 -2.70 -1.44
C PHE A 35 0.61 -1.89 -2.05
N GLY A 36 1.51 -2.62 -2.70
CA GLY A 36 2.76 -2.13 -3.28
C GLY A 36 3.65 -3.30 -3.68
N SER A 37 4.79 -3.02 -4.30
CA SER A 37 5.75 -4.04 -4.71
C SER A 37 6.98 -4.04 -3.81
N TRP A 38 7.37 -5.24 -3.39
CA TRP A 38 8.74 -5.49 -2.95
C TRP A 38 9.69 -5.45 -4.15
N VAL A 39 10.94 -5.03 -3.94
CA VAL A 39 11.92 -4.80 -5.00
C VAL A 39 12.21 -6.10 -5.75
N ARG A 40 12.55 -7.18 -5.04
CA ARG A 40 12.79 -8.51 -5.65
C ARG A 40 11.60 -9.00 -6.47
N LYS A 41 10.39 -8.96 -5.91
CA LYS A 41 9.17 -9.33 -6.64
C LYS A 41 8.94 -8.45 -7.88
N GLY A 42 9.29 -7.17 -7.83
CA GLY A 42 9.21 -6.26 -8.98
C GLY A 42 10.19 -6.65 -10.08
N ILE A 43 11.42 -7.04 -9.72
CA ILE A 43 12.45 -7.55 -10.63
C ILE A 43 11.96 -8.81 -11.32
N ASP A 44 11.51 -9.82 -10.57
CA ASP A 44 11.03 -11.09 -11.12
C ASP A 44 9.86 -10.89 -12.11
N LYS A 45 9.06 -9.84 -11.91
CA LYS A 45 7.95 -9.49 -12.80
C LYS A 45 8.44 -8.78 -14.05
N ALA A 46 9.35 -7.82 -13.93
CA ALA A 46 9.95 -7.17 -15.09
C ALA A 46 10.75 -8.14 -15.97
N GLU A 47 11.37 -9.15 -15.37
CA GLU A 47 12.02 -10.25 -16.08
C GLU A 47 11.05 -11.02 -16.99
N LYS A 48 9.81 -11.25 -16.53
CA LYS A 48 8.76 -11.88 -17.36
C LYS A 48 8.39 -11.05 -18.58
N TYR A 49 8.57 -9.73 -18.52
CA TYR A 49 8.36 -8.83 -19.65
C TYR A 49 9.63 -8.61 -20.49
N GLY A 50 10.72 -9.33 -20.19
CA GLY A 50 11.92 -9.39 -21.03
C GLY A 50 12.94 -8.26 -20.80
N THR A 51 12.91 -7.52 -19.68
CA THR A 51 13.85 -6.41 -19.48
C THR A 51 14.32 -6.17 -18.03
N PRO A 52 15.09 -7.10 -17.42
CA PRO A 52 15.66 -6.91 -16.08
C PRO A 52 16.59 -5.68 -15.94
N LEU A 53 17.25 -5.28 -17.04
CA LEU A 53 18.26 -4.21 -17.02
C LEU A 53 17.71 -2.82 -16.67
N LEU A 54 16.42 -2.57 -16.90
CA LEU A 54 15.79 -1.28 -16.58
C LEU A 54 15.66 -1.05 -15.08
N LEU A 55 15.29 -2.09 -14.33
CA LEU A 55 15.19 -2.04 -12.88
C LEU A 55 16.58 -1.96 -12.24
N TYR A 56 17.55 -2.72 -12.77
CA TYR A 56 18.90 -2.78 -12.19
C TYR A 56 19.55 -1.40 -12.07
N LYS A 57 19.53 -0.58 -13.14
CA LYS A 57 20.11 0.77 -13.11
C LYS A 57 19.40 1.72 -12.15
N SER A 58 18.07 1.65 -12.09
CA SER A 58 17.26 2.49 -11.19
C SER A 58 17.47 2.09 -9.74
N MET A 59 17.64 0.80 -9.50
CA MET A 59 17.93 0.22 -8.20
C MET A 59 19.34 0.52 -7.72
N GLU A 60 20.37 0.44 -8.57
CA GLU A 60 21.73 0.85 -8.19
C GLU A 60 21.77 2.29 -7.68
N LYS A 61 21.06 3.19 -8.36
CA LYS A 61 20.89 4.59 -7.92
C LYS A 61 20.13 4.69 -6.59
N ALA A 62 19.04 3.91 -6.44
CA ALA A 62 18.25 3.88 -5.22
C ALA A 62 19.04 3.35 -4.01
N LEU A 63 19.84 2.29 -4.19
CA LEU A 63 20.70 1.72 -3.16
C LEU A 63 21.84 2.67 -2.76
N SER A 64 22.45 3.34 -3.74
CA SER A 64 23.44 4.39 -3.49
C SER A 64 22.85 5.58 -2.72
N ALA A 65 21.57 5.90 -2.94
CA ALA A 65 20.86 6.92 -2.18
C ALA A 65 20.50 6.41 -0.77
N ALA A 66 20.07 5.15 -0.65
CA ALA A 66 19.69 4.55 0.62
C ALA A 66 20.85 4.52 1.63
N SER A 67 22.10 4.33 1.20
CA SER A 67 23.24 4.40 2.11
C SER A 67 23.44 5.80 2.72
N LYS A 68 23.01 6.87 2.03
CA LYS A 68 23.03 8.24 2.59
C LYS A 68 21.97 8.45 3.68
N MET A 69 20.89 7.67 3.69
CA MET A 69 19.85 7.77 4.73
C MET A 69 20.40 7.50 6.12
N GLN A 70 21.36 6.58 6.24
CA GLN A 70 22.01 6.24 7.51
C GLN A 70 22.71 7.44 8.15
N LEU A 71 23.12 8.44 7.35
CA LEU A 71 23.74 9.67 7.85
C LEU A 71 22.74 10.61 8.52
N ILE A 72 21.50 10.66 8.03
CA ILE A 72 20.47 11.57 8.55
C ILE A 72 19.58 10.92 9.62
N GLU A 73 19.43 9.59 9.62
CA GLU A 73 18.69 8.85 10.66
C GLU A 73 19.32 9.00 12.06
N GLY A 74 20.59 9.42 12.14
CA GLY A 74 21.27 9.72 13.39
C GLY A 74 21.24 11.19 13.82
N LEU A 75 20.68 12.09 13.00
CA LEU A 75 20.61 13.52 13.32
C LEU A 75 19.41 13.80 14.22
N THR A 76 19.62 14.65 15.23
CA THR A 76 18.55 15.08 16.14
C THR A 76 17.74 16.24 15.61
N ASP A 77 18.21 16.89 14.53
CA ASP A 77 17.67 18.14 13.98
C ASP A 77 17.54 19.25 15.05
N ALA A 78 18.51 19.32 15.97
CA ALA A 78 18.48 20.27 17.09
C ALA A 78 18.87 21.70 16.64
N GLU A 79 19.68 21.79 15.58
CA GLU A 79 20.12 23.06 14.98
C GLU A 79 19.48 23.28 13.59
N ILE A 80 19.31 24.56 13.21
CA ILE A 80 18.71 24.93 11.91
C ILE A 80 19.51 24.30 10.74
N ALA A 81 20.83 24.23 10.88
CA ALA A 81 21.71 23.63 9.88
C ALA A 81 21.47 22.12 9.73
N GLU A 82 21.25 21.40 10.83
CA GLU A 82 20.94 19.96 10.82
C GLU A 82 19.59 19.71 10.16
N ALA A 83 18.54 20.42 10.57
CA ALA A 83 17.21 20.27 9.98
C ALA A 83 17.21 20.55 8.46
N LYS A 84 17.99 21.55 8.01
CA LYS A 84 18.16 21.84 6.59
C LYS A 84 18.94 20.73 5.87
N LEU A 85 20.02 20.22 6.47
CA LEU A 85 20.80 19.11 5.92
C LEU A 85 19.95 17.84 5.77
N SER A 86 19.15 17.51 6.77
CA SER A 86 18.21 16.39 6.75
C SER A 86 17.22 16.53 5.60
N LYS A 87 16.63 17.72 5.42
CA LYS A 87 15.71 18.01 4.32
C LYS A 87 16.37 17.90 2.94
N ASP A 88 17.52 18.54 2.75
CA ASP A 88 18.22 18.58 1.46
C ASP A 88 18.71 17.17 1.07
N THR A 89 19.24 16.42 2.03
CA THR A 89 19.67 15.04 1.82
C THR A 89 18.50 14.13 1.49
N PHE A 90 17.39 14.24 2.22
CA PHE A 90 16.20 13.43 1.95
C PHE A 90 15.60 13.75 0.57
N THR A 91 15.62 15.02 0.15
CA THR A 91 15.19 15.42 -1.19
C THR A 91 16.04 14.73 -2.28
N ASP A 92 17.37 14.70 -2.14
CA ASP A 92 18.26 13.96 -3.06
C ASP A 92 17.97 12.45 -3.06
N VAL A 93 17.60 11.87 -1.90
CA VAL A 93 17.21 10.46 -1.80
C VAL A 93 15.89 10.20 -2.54
N GLU A 94 14.87 11.03 -2.36
CA GLU A 94 13.60 10.91 -3.07
C GLU A 94 13.78 11.05 -4.58
N GLU A 95 14.58 12.01 -5.05
CA GLU A 95 14.86 12.18 -6.48
C GLU A 95 15.56 10.96 -7.10
N ARG A 96 16.51 10.36 -6.37
CA ARG A 96 17.27 9.18 -6.84
C ARG A 96 16.46 7.89 -6.79
N THR A 97 15.52 7.79 -5.86
CA THR A 97 14.68 6.59 -5.68
C THR A 97 13.38 6.66 -6.49
N ALA A 98 12.91 7.85 -6.89
CA ALA A 98 11.70 8.06 -7.67
C ALA A 98 11.60 7.23 -8.97
N PRO A 99 12.67 7.03 -9.77
CA PRO A 99 12.61 6.16 -10.94
C PRO A 99 12.24 4.72 -10.61
N LEU A 100 12.80 4.17 -9.52
CA LEU A 100 12.49 2.81 -9.08
C LEU A 100 11.06 2.74 -8.52
N ASP A 101 10.67 3.71 -7.69
CA ASP A 101 9.32 3.78 -7.13
C ASP A 101 8.23 3.80 -8.21
N ALA A 102 8.40 4.66 -9.22
CA ALA A 102 7.47 4.78 -10.34
C ALA A 102 7.35 3.48 -11.13
N LEU A 103 8.48 2.80 -11.39
CA LEU A 103 8.48 1.55 -12.13
C LEU A 103 7.82 0.41 -11.33
N LEU A 104 8.10 0.32 -10.03
CA LEU A 104 7.46 -0.65 -9.14
C LEU A 104 5.95 -0.41 -9.00
N LYS A 105 5.52 0.85 -8.88
CA LYS A 105 4.10 1.23 -8.88
C LYS A 105 3.41 0.83 -10.19
N LEU A 106 4.06 1.07 -11.32
CA LEU A 106 3.52 0.73 -12.64
C LEU A 106 3.41 -0.79 -12.84
N ILE A 107 4.45 -1.55 -12.49
CA ILE A 107 4.42 -3.02 -12.51
C ILE A 107 3.29 -3.54 -11.61
N HIS A 108 3.16 -3.00 -10.40
CA HIS A 108 2.10 -3.42 -9.49
C HIS A 108 0.71 -3.07 -10.03
N ALA A 109 0.54 -1.90 -10.64
CA ALA A 109 -0.71 -1.50 -11.27
C ALA A 109 -1.12 -2.45 -12.39
N PHE A 110 -0.18 -2.91 -13.24
CA PHE A 110 -0.48 -3.90 -14.28
C PHE A 110 -0.97 -5.24 -13.71
N GLU A 111 -0.48 -5.65 -12.54
CA GLU A 111 -1.02 -6.84 -11.86
C GLU A 111 -2.44 -6.65 -11.36
N TRP A 112 -2.74 -5.46 -10.83
CA TRP A 112 -4.08 -5.09 -10.40
C TRP A 112 -5.06 -5.07 -11.56
N LEU A 113 -4.67 -4.53 -12.73
CA LEU A 113 -5.47 -4.60 -13.95
C LEU A 113 -5.72 -6.05 -14.40
N GLY A 114 -4.83 -6.97 -14.02
CA GLY A 114 -5.04 -8.41 -14.23
C GLY A 114 -5.01 -8.78 -15.70
N ILE A 115 -4.09 -8.16 -16.45
CA ILE A 115 -3.87 -8.32 -17.89
C ILE A 115 -3.77 -9.80 -18.29
N LYS A 116 -4.70 -10.24 -19.13
CA LYS A 116 -4.78 -11.64 -19.60
C LYS A 116 -4.68 -11.76 -21.11
N ASP A 117 -5.16 -10.75 -21.83
CA ASP A 117 -5.20 -10.78 -23.27
C ASP A 117 -3.78 -10.84 -23.84
N LYS A 118 -3.64 -11.52 -24.99
CA LYS A 118 -2.33 -11.74 -25.60
C LYS A 118 -1.78 -10.46 -26.21
N ALA A 119 -2.61 -9.63 -26.82
CA ALA A 119 -2.18 -8.36 -27.40
C ALA A 119 -1.77 -7.37 -26.30
N GLU A 120 -2.51 -7.31 -25.19
CA GLU A 120 -2.14 -6.49 -24.02
C GLU A 120 -0.76 -6.90 -23.46
N LYS A 121 -0.50 -8.21 -23.35
CA LYS A 121 0.81 -8.72 -22.88
C LYS A 121 1.94 -8.33 -23.83
N ILE A 122 1.73 -8.48 -25.13
CA ILE A 122 2.72 -8.08 -26.15
C ILE A 122 2.98 -6.57 -26.06
N ALA A 123 1.94 -5.76 -25.87
CA ALA A 123 2.08 -4.32 -25.67
C ALA A 123 2.92 -3.99 -24.42
N LEU A 124 2.72 -4.69 -23.30
CA LEU A 124 3.56 -4.53 -22.11
C LEU A 124 5.02 -4.94 -22.37
N GLU A 125 5.26 -6.08 -23.03
CA GLU A 125 6.61 -6.53 -23.42
C GLU A 125 7.32 -5.49 -24.31
N SER A 126 6.61 -4.93 -25.29
CA SER A 126 7.13 -3.87 -26.17
C SER A 126 7.42 -2.56 -25.43
N PHE A 127 6.61 -2.22 -24.42
CA PHE A 127 6.89 -1.10 -23.52
C PHE A 127 8.20 -1.32 -22.76
N PHE A 128 8.36 -2.45 -22.08
CA PHE A 128 9.59 -2.75 -21.34
C PHE A 128 10.80 -2.88 -22.28
N GLY A 129 10.61 -3.35 -23.52
CA GLY A 129 11.63 -3.34 -24.57
C GLY A 129 11.99 -1.94 -25.11
N GLY A 130 11.34 -0.88 -24.65
CA GLY A 130 11.63 0.51 -25.03
C GLY A 130 11.07 0.95 -26.38
N GLN A 131 10.18 0.16 -26.99
CA GLN A 131 9.64 0.44 -28.33
C GLN A 131 8.76 1.70 -28.35
N PHE A 132 8.12 2.03 -27.21
CA PHE A 132 7.29 3.22 -27.05
C PHE A 132 8.03 4.43 -26.48
N GLY A 133 9.34 4.33 -26.24
CA GLY A 133 10.15 5.37 -25.60
C GLY A 133 10.90 4.83 -24.38
N ASP A 134 11.54 5.73 -23.64
CA ASP A 134 12.25 5.37 -22.41
C ASP A 134 11.24 4.99 -21.30
N PRO A 135 11.21 3.73 -20.84
CA PRO A 135 10.19 3.26 -19.90
C PRO A 135 10.23 3.98 -18.55
N ILE A 136 11.41 4.39 -18.11
CA ILE A 136 11.59 5.15 -16.85
C ILE A 136 10.93 6.52 -16.98
N SER A 137 11.24 7.27 -18.04
CA SER A 137 10.62 8.57 -18.30
C SER A 137 9.09 8.49 -18.39
N ILE A 138 8.56 7.42 -18.99
CA ILE A 138 7.11 7.20 -19.13
C ILE A 138 6.47 6.84 -17.78
N ALA A 139 7.08 5.94 -17.02
CA ALA A 139 6.62 5.54 -15.69
C ALA A 139 6.61 6.73 -14.71
N MET A 140 7.62 7.61 -14.81
CA MET A 140 7.69 8.85 -14.04
C MET A 140 6.72 9.95 -14.52
N GLY A 141 5.96 9.73 -15.59
CA GLY A 141 5.07 10.75 -16.17
C GLY A 141 5.80 11.92 -16.85
N LYS A 142 7.10 11.80 -17.12
CA LYS A 142 7.90 12.85 -17.76
C LYS A 142 7.75 12.86 -19.29
N LYS A 143 7.30 11.74 -19.87
CA LYS A 143 7.06 11.57 -21.30
C LYS A 143 5.82 10.70 -21.52
N GLU A 144 5.12 10.94 -22.61
CA GLU A 144 4.07 10.05 -23.10
C GLU A 144 4.63 8.96 -24.03
N PRO A 145 4.00 7.78 -24.10
CA PRO A 145 4.40 6.72 -25.01
C PRO A 145 4.21 7.15 -26.47
N LYS A 146 5.05 6.62 -27.35
CA LYS A 146 4.96 6.84 -28.80
C LYS A 146 3.88 5.96 -29.43
N VAL A 147 2.75 6.56 -29.79
CA VAL A 147 1.52 5.87 -30.22
C VAL A 147 1.43 5.62 -31.73
N LYS A 148 2.55 5.35 -32.42
CA LYS A 148 2.55 5.27 -33.90
C LYS A 148 1.93 3.99 -34.48
N ARG A 149 1.59 3.01 -33.63
CA ARG A 149 1.08 1.67 -34.00
C ARG A 149 -0.12 1.34 -33.12
N GLU A 150 -0.99 0.45 -33.58
CA GLU A 150 -2.15 -0.06 -32.83
C GLU A 150 -1.75 -0.60 -31.45
N GLU A 151 -0.63 -1.32 -31.38
CA GLU A 151 -0.05 -1.80 -30.13
C GLU A 151 0.33 -0.68 -29.15
N GLY A 152 0.81 0.46 -29.67
CA GLY A 152 1.13 1.63 -28.86
C GLY A 152 -0.11 2.35 -28.34
N GLN A 153 -1.22 2.29 -29.09
CA GLN A 153 -2.53 2.82 -28.65
C GLN A 153 -3.09 1.96 -27.51
N LEU A 154 -3.05 0.63 -27.68
CA LEU A 154 -3.44 -0.31 -26.63
C LEU A 154 -2.59 -0.11 -25.37
N PHE A 155 -1.28 0.06 -25.50
CA PHE A 155 -0.43 0.36 -24.35
C PHE A 155 -0.78 1.69 -23.67
N ALA A 156 -1.10 2.74 -24.44
CA ALA A 156 -1.48 4.04 -23.88
C ALA A 156 -2.76 3.94 -23.04
N GLU A 157 -3.75 3.17 -23.49
CA GLU A 157 -4.99 2.91 -22.74
C GLU A 157 -4.71 2.17 -21.42
N ILE A 158 -3.90 1.11 -21.46
CA ILE A 158 -3.47 0.38 -20.26
C ILE A 158 -2.69 1.28 -19.30
N LEU A 159 -1.82 2.15 -19.83
CA LEU A 159 -1.01 3.07 -19.04
C LEU A 159 -1.88 4.11 -18.33
N ASP A 160 -2.92 4.62 -18.99
CA ASP A 160 -3.84 5.59 -18.40
C ASP A 160 -4.65 4.96 -17.25
N GLU A 161 -5.17 3.75 -17.45
CA GLU A 161 -5.84 3.00 -16.38
C GLU A 161 -4.89 2.71 -15.20
N ALA A 162 -3.64 2.34 -15.49
CA ALA A 162 -2.63 2.09 -14.48
C ALA A 162 -2.26 3.36 -13.70
N ARG A 163 -2.08 4.50 -14.37
CA ARG A 163 -1.80 5.80 -13.74
C ARG A 163 -2.96 6.25 -12.85
N GLN A 164 -4.20 6.08 -13.31
CA GLN A 164 -5.39 6.37 -12.50
C GLN A 164 -5.42 5.50 -11.24
N LEU A 165 -5.16 4.20 -11.39
CA LEU A 165 -5.10 3.29 -10.26
C LEU A 165 -3.99 3.67 -9.26
N ILE A 166 -2.79 4.01 -9.73
CA ILE A 166 -1.67 4.45 -8.87
C ILE A 166 -2.05 5.71 -8.10
N ALA A 167 -2.71 6.68 -8.74
CA ALA A 167 -3.14 7.92 -8.10
C ALA A 167 -4.23 7.68 -7.04
N GLU A 168 -5.15 6.75 -7.30
CA GLU A 168 -6.28 6.44 -6.41
C GLU A 168 -5.88 5.59 -5.21
N GLU A 169 -5.14 4.50 -5.43
CA GLU A 169 -4.75 3.57 -4.38
C GLU A 169 -3.49 4.03 -3.63
N ASN A 170 -2.67 4.90 -4.25
CA ASN A 170 -1.45 5.44 -3.64
C ASN A 170 -0.52 4.35 -3.04
N PHE A 171 -0.22 3.34 -3.86
CA PHE A 171 0.60 2.18 -3.46
C PHE A 171 1.91 2.58 -2.77
N LEU A 172 2.26 1.86 -1.70
CA LEU A 172 3.48 2.09 -0.93
C LEU A 172 4.51 0.97 -1.13
N ASN A 173 5.62 1.29 -1.79
CA ASN A 173 6.76 0.39 -1.93
C ASN A 173 7.68 0.53 -0.70
N TRP A 174 7.55 -0.35 0.29
CA TRP A 174 8.19 -0.23 1.60
C TRP A 174 9.70 0.00 1.57
N GLN A 175 10.42 -0.72 0.70
CA GLN A 175 11.88 -0.58 0.56
C GLN A 175 12.28 0.81 0.06
N VAL A 176 11.57 1.30 -0.95
CA VAL A 176 11.82 2.63 -1.52
C VAL A 176 11.38 3.74 -0.58
N THR A 177 10.28 3.53 0.14
CA THR A 177 9.66 4.52 1.03
C THR A 177 10.47 4.74 2.30
N PHE A 178 11.14 3.69 2.80
CA PHE A 178 12.00 3.74 3.99
C PHE A 178 13.39 3.19 3.69
N PRO A 179 14.21 3.90 2.89
CA PRO A 179 15.40 3.30 2.32
C PRO A 179 16.47 2.86 3.34
N GLY A 180 16.58 3.54 4.49
CA GLY A 180 17.56 3.18 5.54
C GLY A 180 17.15 1.98 6.41
N VAL A 181 15.87 1.56 6.36
CA VAL A 181 15.36 0.43 7.15
C VAL A 181 15.77 -0.93 6.54
N TRP A 182 16.06 -0.96 5.24
CA TRP A 182 16.26 -2.19 4.48
C TRP A 182 17.66 -2.26 3.86
N ARG A 183 18.19 -3.48 3.75
CA ARG A 183 19.47 -3.79 3.11
C ARG A 183 19.27 -4.88 2.06
N ASP A 184 20.26 -5.04 1.19
CA ASP A 184 20.31 -6.12 0.20
C ASP A 184 18.98 -6.31 -0.55
N TRP A 185 18.48 -5.25 -1.21
CA TRP A 185 17.09 -5.20 -1.70
C TRP A 185 16.76 -6.25 -2.76
N GLU A 186 17.77 -6.86 -3.37
CA GLU A 186 17.69 -7.94 -4.35
C GLU A 186 17.63 -9.34 -3.72
N ALA A 187 17.86 -9.46 -2.41
CA ALA A 187 17.83 -10.76 -1.76
C ALA A 187 16.42 -11.37 -1.81
N GLU A 188 16.37 -12.70 -1.93
CA GLU A 188 15.12 -13.48 -1.90
C GLU A 188 14.33 -13.27 -0.61
N ALA A 189 15.04 -13.09 0.51
CA ALA A 189 14.45 -12.73 1.79
C ALA A 189 14.70 -11.25 2.08
N LEU A 190 13.73 -10.58 2.70
CA LEU A 190 13.90 -9.21 3.17
C LEU A 190 14.99 -9.15 4.24
N VAL A 191 15.96 -8.26 4.05
CA VAL A 191 17.05 -8.01 5.02
C VAL A 191 16.85 -6.63 5.63
N GLY A 192 16.75 -6.55 6.97
CA GLY A 192 16.42 -5.33 7.69
C GLY A 192 15.02 -5.39 8.30
N GLY A 193 14.31 -4.26 8.29
CA GLY A 193 12.96 -4.13 8.85
C GLY A 193 12.93 -3.29 10.12
N PHE A 194 11.74 -3.15 10.70
CA PHE A 194 11.51 -2.30 11.88
C PHE A 194 11.80 -3.05 13.19
N ASP A 195 12.35 -2.36 14.18
CA ASP A 195 12.53 -2.90 15.53
C ASP A 195 11.19 -3.12 16.25
N ALA A 196 10.20 -2.28 15.98
CA ALA A 196 8.84 -2.45 16.44
C ALA A 196 7.81 -1.99 15.39
N VAL A 197 6.68 -2.67 15.33
CA VAL A 197 5.49 -2.25 14.57
C VAL A 197 4.31 -2.16 15.52
N ILE A 198 3.76 -0.96 15.68
CA ILE A 198 2.67 -0.68 16.62
C ILE A 198 1.53 -0.03 15.85
N GLY A 199 0.28 -0.40 16.16
CA GLY A 199 -0.86 0.24 15.52
C GLY A 199 -2.23 -0.26 15.98
N ASN A 200 -3.25 0.46 15.54
CA ASN A 200 -4.65 0.06 15.61
C ASN A 200 -5.19 -0.03 14.18
N PRO A 201 -5.02 -1.17 13.48
CA PRO A 201 -5.49 -1.34 12.12
C PRO A 201 -7.00 -1.15 12.00
N PRO A 202 -7.53 -0.77 10.82
CA PRO A 202 -8.97 -0.67 10.59
C PRO A 202 -9.66 -2.03 10.69
N TRP A 203 -10.86 -2.06 11.28
CA TRP A 203 -11.61 -3.31 11.55
C TRP A 203 -12.56 -3.69 10.41
N ASP A 204 -12.66 -2.87 9.37
CA ASP A 204 -13.55 -3.07 8.25
C ASP A 204 -13.15 -4.26 7.37
N ARG A 205 -14.15 -4.77 6.63
CA ARG A 205 -13.94 -5.74 5.56
C ARG A 205 -13.49 -5.04 4.30
N MET A 206 -12.62 -5.70 3.52
CA MET A 206 -12.28 -5.21 2.18
C MET A 206 -13.48 -5.16 1.24
N LYS A 207 -14.45 -6.08 1.44
CA LYS A 207 -15.66 -6.15 0.62
C LYS A 207 -16.56 -4.96 0.93
N LEU A 208 -16.90 -4.21 -0.12
CA LEU A 208 -17.80 -3.07 -0.05
C LEU A 208 -19.17 -3.47 0.52
N GLN A 209 -19.59 -2.83 1.61
CA GLN A 209 -20.91 -3.02 2.20
C GLN A 209 -21.89 -2.02 1.61
N GLN A 210 -22.93 -2.51 0.92
CA GLN A 210 -23.95 -1.66 0.30
C GLN A 210 -24.61 -0.72 1.30
N VAL A 211 -24.98 -1.21 2.48
CA VAL A 211 -25.71 -0.41 3.46
C VAL A 211 -24.86 0.77 3.92
N GLU A 212 -23.63 0.53 4.34
CA GLU A 212 -22.69 1.58 4.78
C GLU A 212 -22.38 2.57 3.66
N TRP A 213 -22.09 2.07 2.45
CA TRP A 213 -21.74 2.93 1.32
C TRP A 213 -22.89 3.86 0.90
N PHE A 214 -24.12 3.34 0.86
CA PHE A 214 -25.30 4.11 0.49
C PHE A 214 -25.88 4.94 1.65
N ALA A 215 -25.54 4.68 2.92
CA ALA A 215 -26.13 5.34 4.08
C ALA A 215 -26.02 6.87 4.02
N GLU A 216 -24.88 7.39 3.56
CA GLU A 216 -24.61 8.82 3.44
C GLU A 216 -24.98 9.39 2.05
N ARG A 217 -25.05 8.54 1.02
CA ARG A 217 -25.17 8.96 -0.40
C ARG A 217 -26.61 8.89 -0.91
N ARG A 218 -27.33 7.81 -0.59
CA ARG A 218 -28.75 7.56 -0.86
C ARG A 218 -29.36 6.70 0.27
N PRO A 219 -29.78 7.34 1.38
CA PRO A 219 -30.29 6.63 2.55
C PRO A 219 -31.45 5.67 2.24
N GLU A 220 -32.26 5.95 1.22
CA GLU A 220 -33.38 5.08 0.79
C GLU A 220 -32.91 3.69 0.37
N ILE A 221 -31.77 3.60 -0.32
CA ILE A 221 -31.18 2.31 -0.71
C ILE A 221 -30.64 1.59 0.52
N ALA A 222 -29.94 2.30 1.42
CA ALA A 222 -29.40 1.70 2.64
C ALA A 222 -30.51 1.16 3.56
N LYS A 223 -31.62 1.88 3.68
CA LYS A 223 -32.78 1.52 4.53
C LYS A 223 -33.67 0.44 3.94
N ALA A 224 -33.48 0.05 2.67
CA ALA A 224 -34.31 -0.98 2.07
C ALA A 224 -34.11 -2.34 2.79
N PRO A 225 -35.22 -2.98 3.23
CA PRO A 225 -35.17 -4.06 4.21
C PRO A 225 -34.51 -5.33 3.66
N ARG A 226 -34.63 -5.61 2.36
CA ARG A 226 -34.07 -6.81 1.72
C ARG A 226 -32.96 -6.45 0.74
N ALA A 227 -31.93 -7.30 0.68
CA ALA A 227 -30.85 -7.17 -0.30
C ALA A 227 -31.34 -7.19 -1.76
N ALA A 228 -32.41 -7.94 -2.04
CA ALA A 228 -33.02 -7.97 -3.37
C ALA A 228 -33.63 -6.62 -3.79
N ASP A 229 -34.22 -5.88 -2.84
CA ASP A 229 -34.81 -4.57 -3.10
C ASP A 229 -33.70 -3.55 -3.37
N ARG A 230 -32.62 -3.56 -2.56
CA ARG A 230 -31.42 -2.75 -2.83
C ARG A 230 -30.86 -2.99 -4.22
N LYS A 231 -30.72 -4.25 -4.62
CA LYS A 231 -30.22 -4.61 -5.94
C LYS A 231 -31.11 -4.06 -7.07
N LYS A 232 -32.44 -4.03 -6.89
CA LYS A 232 -33.36 -3.42 -7.86
C LYS A 232 -33.18 -1.89 -7.93
N MET A 233 -33.05 -1.24 -6.78
CA MET A 233 -32.84 0.21 -6.73
C MET A 233 -31.50 0.63 -7.35
N ILE A 234 -30.42 -0.12 -7.09
CA ILE A 234 -29.12 0.12 -7.73
C ILE A 234 -29.21 -0.03 -9.25
N LYS A 235 -29.88 -1.08 -9.74
CA LYS A 235 -30.14 -1.24 -11.18
C LYS A 235 -30.98 -0.11 -11.78
N ALA A 236 -31.91 0.45 -11.01
CA ALA A 236 -32.69 1.60 -11.46
C ALA A 236 -31.82 2.86 -11.60
N LEU A 237 -30.83 3.06 -10.70
CA LEU A 237 -29.83 4.11 -10.86
C LEU A 237 -28.98 3.92 -12.12
N GLU A 238 -28.52 2.69 -12.37
CA GLU A 238 -27.77 2.33 -13.59
C GLU A 238 -28.58 2.65 -14.85
N ALA A 239 -29.84 2.21 -14.90
CA ALA A 239 -30.73 2.44 -16.03
C ALA A 239 -31.07 3.93 -16.24
N ALA A 240 -31.10 4.72 -15.16
CA ALA A 240 -31.32 6.16 -15.21
C ALA A 240 -30.05 6.96 -15.59
N GLY A 241 -28.89 6.31 -15.67
CA GLY A 241 -27.61 7.01 -15.87
C GLY A 241 -27.20 7.90 -14.70
N ASP A 242 -27.64 7.59 -13.47
CA ASP A 242 -27.22 8.34 -12.27
C ASP A 242 -25.72 8.13 -12.04
N PRO A 243 -24.90 9.21 -11.93
CA PRO A 243 -23.47 9.11 -11.68
C PRO A 243 -23.10 8.24 -10.46
N LEU A 244 -23.97 8.19 -9.46
CA LEU A 244 -23.75 7.38 -8.27
C LEU A 244 -23.67 5.88 -8.57
N ALA A 245 -24.36 5.41 -9.61
CA ALA A 245 -24.24 4.02 -10.05
C ALA A 245 -22.82 3.72 -10.55
N LEU A 246 -22.22 4.66 -11.29
CA LEU A 246 -20.86 4.54 -11.79
C LEU A 246 -19.85 4.57 -10.63
N ASP A 247 -20.04 5.48 -9.67
CA ASP A 247 -19.22 5.56 -8.45
C ASP A 247 -19.28 4.26 -7.63
N TYR A 248 -20.48 3.70 -7.46
CA TYR A 248 -20.69 2.44 -6.76
C TYR A 248 -20.02 1.27 -7.50
N ALA A 249 -20.21 1.18 -8.82
CA ALA A 249 -19.61 0.12 -9.64
C ALA A 249 -18.08 0.18 -9.60
N LYS A 250 -17.50 1.38 -9.68
CA LYS A 250 -16.07 1.62 -9.53
C LYS A 250 -15.59 1.18 -8.14
N ALA A 251 -16.22 1.65 -7.06
CA ALA A 251 -15.85 1.28 -5.69
C ALA A 251 -15.95 -0.23 -5.45
N SER A 252 -17.01 -0.88 -5.96
CA SER A 252 -17.19 -2.34 -5.85
C SER A 252 -16.09 -3.09 -6.60
N THR A 253 -15.76 -2.65 -7.81
CA THR A 253 -14.70 -3.25 -8.63
C THR A 253 -13.32 -3.10 -7.98
N ARG A 254 -13.04 -1.94 -7.36
CA ARG A 254 -11.82 -1.69 -6.58
C ARG A 254 -11.73 -2.61 -5.37
N ALA A 255 -12.79 -2.71 -4.56
CA ALA A 255 -12.86 -3.61 -3.40
C ALA A 255 -12.63 -5.10 -3.77
N GLU A 256 -13.26 -5.55 -4.86
CA GLU A 256 -13.07 -6.92 -5.38
C GLU A 256 -11.66 -7.14 -5.90
N THR A 257 -11.08 -6.14 -6.56
CA THR A 257 -9.70 -6.18 -7.05
C THR A 257 -8.69 -6.20 -5.90
N GLY A 258 -8.84 -5.35 -4.89
CA GLY A 258 -8.00 -5.39 -3.69
C GLY A 258 -8.07 -6.75 -2.99
N THR A 259 -9.27 -7.34 -2.86
CA THR A 259 -9.45 -8.68 -2.29
C THR A 259 -8.74 -9.75 -3.13
N ARG A 260 -8.84 -9.66 -4.46
CA ARG A 260 -8.13 -10.55 -5.39
C ARG A 260 -6.62 -10.40 -5.22
N MET A 261 -6.12 -9.18 -5.11
CA MET A 261 -4.69 -8.89 -4.94
C MET A 261 -4.16 -9.41 -3.61
N ALA A 262 -4.89 -9.20 -2.51
CA ALA A 262 -4.54 -9.78 -1.21
C ALA A 262 -4.34 -11.29 -1.28
N ARG A 263 -5.20 -12.00 -2.03
CA ARG A 263 -5.14 -13.46 -2.18
C ARG A 263 -4.07 -13.95 -3.15
N LYS A 264 -3.76 -13.18 -4.20
CA LYS A 264 -2.93 -13.63 -5.32
C LYS A 264 -1.50 -13.09 -5.33
N SER A 265 -1.22 -11.98 -4.64
CA SER A 265 0.13 -11.38 -4.61
C SER A 265 1.17 -12.24 -3.89
N GLY A 266 0.69 -13.18 -3.05
CA GLY A 266 1.53 -13.98 -2.16
C GLY A 266 2.11 -13.20 -0.99
N ASP A 267 1.68 -11.95 -0.76
CA ASP A 267 2.08 -11.17 0.43
C ASP A 267 1.29 -11.56 1.67
N TYR A 268 0.12 -12.16 1.50
CA TYR A 268 -0.81 -12.50 2.58
C TYR A 268 -1.20 -13.98 2.60
N PRO A 269 -0.24 -14.91 2.71
CA PRO A 269 -0.50 -16.34 2.55
C PRO A 269 -1.35 -16.98 3.67
N LEU A 270 -1.51 -16.32 4.83
CA LEU A 270 -2.18 -16.88 5.99
C LEU A 270 -3.47 -16.14 6.36
N LEU A 271 -3.58 -14.84 6.11
CA LEU A 271 -4.67 -13.99 6.61
C LEU A 271 -5.52 -13.32 5.53
N SER A 272 -5.42 -13.77 4.27
CA SER A 272 -6.27 -13.33 3.14
C SER A 272 -7.42 -14.29 2.76
N GLY A 273 -7.68 -15.30 3.60
CA GLY A 273 -8.75 -16.29 3.39
C GLY A 273 -10.14 -15.80 3.82
N GLY A 274 -11.20 -16.42 3.28
CA GLY A 274 -12.59 -16.09 3.64
C GLY A 274 -13.00 -14.67 3.24
N ASP A 275 -13.96 -14.08 3.98
CA ASP A 275 -14.27 -12.66 3.88
C ASP A 275 -13.09 -11.87 4.48
N VAL A 276 -12.29 -11.23 3.62
CA VAL A 276 -11.02 -10.61 4.02
C VAL A 276 -11.27 -9.35 4.83
N ASN A 277 -10.70 -9.31 6.04
CA ASN A 277 -10.70 -8.12 6.90
C ASN A 277 -9.41 -7.33 6.70
N LEU A 278 -9.47 -5.99 6.79
CA LEU A 278 -8.28 -5.17 6.63
C LEU A 278 -7.28 -5.40 7.76
N TYR A 279 -7.73 -5.46 9.02
CA TYR A 279 -6.84 -5.70 10.16
C TYR A 279 -6.01 -6.98 10.01
N SER A 280 -6.56 -8.04 9.40
CA SER A 280 -5.87 -9.32 9.27
C SER A 280 -4.70 -9.21 8.28
N LEU A 281 -4.87 -8.43 7.20
CA LEU A 281 -3.78 -8.12 6.28
C LEU A 281 -2.72 -7.25 6.96
N PHE A 282 -3.11 -6.28 7.78
CA PHE A 282 -2.16 -5.46 8.55
C PHE A 282 -1.33 -6.28 9.54
N VAL A 283 -1.93 -7.29 10.19
CA VAL A 283 -1.21 -8.22 11.07
C VAL A 283 -0.12 -8.95 10.29
N GLU A 284 -0.44 -9.51 9.12
CA GLU A 284 0.54 -10.25 8.31
C GLU A 284 1.62 -9.32 7.73
N ARG A 285 1.23 -8.10 7.31
CA ARG A 285 2.15 -7.07 6.86
C ARG A 285 3.12 -6.68 7.97
N ALA A 286 2.64 -6.43 9.20
CA ALA A 286 3.49 -6.12 10.35
C ALA A 286 4.51 -7.24 10.63
N MET A 287 4.07 -8.51 10.56
CA MET A 287 4.94 -9.68 10.75
C MET A 287 6.01 -9.82 9.66
N THR A 288 5.72 -9.34 8.45
CA THR A 288 6.68 -9.30 7.34
C THR A 288 7.69 -8.16 7.52
N MET A 289 7.25 -7.04 8.10
CA MET A 289 8.05 -5.83 8.20
C MET A 289 8.98 -5.77 9.42
N VAL A 290 8.64 -6.49 10.48
CA VAL A 290 9.40 -6.50 11.72
C VAL A 290 10.68 -7.33 11.59
N LYS A 291 11.77 -6.88 12.21
CA LYS A 291 13.00 -7.68 12.34
C LYS A 291 12.69 -8.99 13.07
N ARG A 292 13.54 -10.01 12.86
CA ARG A 292 13.40 -11.33 13.52
C ARG A 292 13.28 -11.27 15.05
N LYS A 293 13.91 -10.29 15.70
CA LYS A 293 13.86 -10.05 17.16
C LYS A 293 13.03 -8.82 17.55
N GLY A 294 12.35 -8.20 16.58
CA GLY A 294 11.54 -7.02 16.84
C GLY A 294 10.18 -7.37 17.44
N LEU A 295 9.41 -6.34 17.77
CA LEU A 295 8.13 -6.44 18.45
C LEU A 295 6.97 -6.03 17.55
N VAL A 296 5.84 -6.74 17.63
CA VAL A 296 4.59 -6.33 16.99
C VAL A 296 3.54 -6.17 18.07
N GLY A 297 2.94 -4.98 18.15
CA GLY A 297 1.88 -4.65 19.10
C GLY A 297 0.68 -4.04 18.38
N LEU A 298 -0.36 -4.84 18.15
CA LEU A 298 -1.54 -4.41 17.38
C LEU A 298 -2.81 -4.55 18.21
N LEU A 299 -3.66 -3.53 18.16
CA LEU A 299 -5.03 -3.61 18.66
C LEU A 299 -5.94 -4.11 17.53
N VAL A 300 -6.44 -5.33 17.64
CA VAL A 300 -7.25 -5.99 16.61
C VAL A 300 -8.40 -6.77 17.23
N PRO A 301 -9.48 -7.08 16.48
CA PRO A 301 -10.55 -7.94 16.95
C PRO A 301 -10.04 -9.31 17.41
N SER A 302 -10.63 -9.84 18.48
CA SER A 302 -10.29 -11.13 19.12
C SER A 302 -10.35 -12.32 18.16
N GLY A 303 -11.12 -12.17 17.07
CA GLY A 303 -11.22 -13.13 15.95
C GLY A 303 -9.87 -13.60 15.40
N ILE A 304 -8.79 -12.80 15.51
CA ILE A 304 -7.44 -13.20 15.10
C ILE A 304 -6.95 -14.49 15.81
N ALA A 305 -7.45 -14.76 17.01
CA ALA A 305 -7.10 -15.93 17.82
C ALA A 305 -8.13 -17.06 17.76
N SER A 306 -9.41 -16.75 17.52
CA SER A 306 -10.51 -17.72 17.57
C SER A 306 -10.99 -18.21 16.20
N ASP A 307 -10.82 -17.41 15.14
CA ASP A 307 -11.48 -17.69 13.87
C ASP A 307 -10.76 -18.81 13.09
N LYS A 308 -11.57 -19.67 12.46
CA LYS A 308 -11.05 -20.78 11.63
C LYS A 308 -10.15 -20.28 10.49
N THR A 309 -10.45 -19.11 9.92
CA THR A 309 -9.65 -18.49 8.85
C THR A 309 -8.27 -18.05 9.33
N ALA A 310 -8.13 -17.65 10.60
CA ALA A 310 -6.86 -17.25 11.20
C ALA A 310 -6.11 -18.40 11.88
N ALA A 311 -6.73 -19.59 12.02
CA ALA A 311 -6.17 -20.71 12.79
C ALA A 311 -4.75 -21.12 12.38
N LYS A 312 -4.42 -21.12 11.08
CA LYS A 312 -3.06 -21.45 10.62
C LYS A 312 -2.03 -20.41 11.08
N PHE A 313 -2.38 -19.13 10.96
CA PHE A 313 -1.56 -18.02 11.46
C PHE A 313 -1.38 -18.11 12.98
N PHE A 314 -2.50 -18.22 13.72
CA PHE A 314 -2.48 -18.21 15.18
C PHE A 314 -1.73 -19.40 15.77
N LYS A 315 -1.88 -20.59 15.15
CA LYS A 315 -1.08 -21.77 15.51
C LYS A 315 0.42 -21.48 15.36
N GLY A 316 0.84 -20.90 14.23
CA GLY A 316 2.25 -20.55 14.00
C GLY A 316 2.79 -19.65 15.11
N VAL A 317 2.14 -18.53 15.39
CA VAL A 317 2.64 -17.58 16.40
C VAL A 317 2.62 -18.13 17.83
N SER A 318 1.62 -18.95 18.18
CA SER A 318 1.49 -19.54 19.52
C SER A 318 2.45 -20.70 19.76
N THR A 319 2.76 -21.51 18.74
CA THR A 319 3.63 -22.70 18.90
C THR A 319 5.11 -22.42 18.66
N GLU A 320 5.46 -21.36 17.92
CA GLU A 320 6.85 -21.04 17.57
C GLU A 320 7.51 -20.08 18.59
N GLY A 321 6.87 -19.82 19.73
CA GLY A 321 7.38 -18.90 20.74
C GLY A 321 7.40 -17.43 20.31
N ARG A 322 6.58 -17.07 19.30
CA ARG A 322 6.49 -15.69 18.76
C ARG A 322 5.42 -14.85 19.45
N LEU A 323 4.48 -15.48 20.16
CA LEU A 323 3.45 -14.82 20.95
C LEU A 323 3.98 -14.48 22.35
N LYS A 324 4.16 -13.18 22.64
CA LYS A 324 4.57 -12.72 23.98
C LYS A 324 3.39 -12.62 24.95
N ALA A 325 2.30 -12.02 24.49
CA ALA A 325 1.07 -11.81 25.26
C ALA A 325 -0.11 -11.62 24.32
N ILE A 326 -1.30 -12.00 24.77
CA ILE A 326 -2.58 -11.65 24.18
C ILE A 326 -3.48 -11.17 25.31
N TYR A 327 -4.04 -9.96 25.14
CA TYR A 327 -5.00 -9.40 26.07
C TYR A 327 -6.31 -9.25 25.30
N ASP A 328 -7.35 -9.94 25.77
CA ASP A 328 -8.68 -9.84 25.20
C ASP A 328 -9.53 -8.95 26.11
N PHE A 329 -10.25 -8.02 25.50
CA PHE A 329 -11.09 -7.05 26.19
C PHE A 329 -12.51 -7.18 25.65
N GLU A 330 -13.45 -7.48 26.54
CA GLU A 330 -14.85 -7.36 26.22
C GLU A 330 -15.31 -5.93 26.53
N ASN A 331 -15.95 -5.26 25.58
CA ASN A 331 -16.60 -3.97 25.81
C ASN A 331 -17.84 -4.17 26.71
N LYS A 332 -17.60 -4.34 28.00
CA LYS A 332 -18.62 -4.44 29.05
C LYS A 332 -18.22 -3.51 30.18
N LYS A 333 -19.06 -2.54 30.56
CA LYS A 333 -19.17 -1.70 31.80
C LYS A 333 -17.92 -1.30 32.63
N VAL A 334 -16.72 -1.71 32.26
CA VAL A 334 -15.45 -1.58 32.99
C VAL A 334 -14.57 -0.56 32.28
N PHE A 335 -14.55 -0.57 30.94
CA PHE A 335 -13.72 0.33 30.14
C PHE A 335 -14.51 1.45 29.44
N PHE A 336 -15.76 1.18 29.04
CA PHE A 336 -16.62 2.15 28.37
C PHE A 336 -18.00 2.16 29.06
N PRO A 337 -18.32 3.19 29.85
CA PRO A 337 -19.57 3.28 30.60
C PRO A 337 -20.82 3.24 29.71
N ASP A 338 -20.70 3.69 28.46
CA ASP A 338 -21.82 3.91 27.53
C ASP A 338 -22.08 2.73 26.57
N VAL A 339 -21.37 1.60 26.72
CA VAL A 339 -21.53 0.42 25.85
C VAL A 339 -22.22 -0.70 26.61
N ASP A 340 -23.53 -0.84 26.37
CA ASP A 340 -24.37 -1.95 26.86
C ASP A 340 -24.41 -3.07 25.80
N SER A 341 -23.38 -3.92 25.79
CA SER A 341 -23.29 -5.23 25.11
C SER A 341 -23.55 -5.32 23.59
#